data_AF-A0A1W9IYH6-F1
#
_entry.id   AF-A0A1W9IYH6-F1
#
_cell.length_a   1.000
_cell.length_b   1.000
_cell.length_c   1.000
_cell.angle_alpha   90.00
_cell.angle_beta   90.00
_cell.angle_gamma   90.00
#
_symmetry.space_group_name_H-M   'P 1'
#
loop_
_entity.id
_entity.type
_entity.pdbx_description
1 polymer ?
#
loop_
_entity_poly.entity_id
_entity_poly.type
_entity_poly.pdbx_seq_one_letter_code
_entity_poly.pdbx_strand_id
1 'polypeptide(L)'
;MSEAPVNYRLAFLAIMVFMVTAMTDAAFGETLYVSAKSAQLRSGKTSLDPVVASLKLGESLEVVKREERWLQVRTAKGVTGWIYSGNVSESKPAGGDNELAALGKGFRRTEASGVTASAGARGLDKASESYANRAGITQQHRDAVDRMTANKIPDEDIQTFLKAGRLGEYAE
;
A
#
# COMPACT_ATOMS: atom_id res chain seq x y z
N MET A 1 -31.95 -61.09 35.17
CA MET A 1 -31.42 -59.76 34.82
C MET A 1 -32.57 -58.78 34.86
N SER A 2 -32.51 -57.79 35.75
CA SER A 2 -33.59 -56.82 36.03
C SER A 2 -33.33 -55.55 35.21
N GLU A 3 -34.15 -55.27 34.21
CA GLU A 3 -34.07 -54.01 33.45
C GLU A 3 -34.90 -52.93 34.17
N ALA A 4 -34.23 -51.87 34.62
CA ALA A 4 -34.87 -50.76 35.32
C ALA A 4 -35.70 -49.92 34.34
N PRO A 5 -36.88 -49.40 34.74
CA PRO A 5 -37.73 -48.60 33.87
C PRO A 5 -37.07 -47.26 33.53
N VAL A 6 -36.88 -47.00 32.23
CA VAL A 6 -36.26 -45.77 31.73
C VAL A 6 -37.26 -44.62 31.89
N ASN A 7 -37.00 -43.75 32.86
CA ASN A 7 -37.83 -42.58 33.15
C ASN A 7 -37.66 -41.52 32.06
N TYR A 8 -38.56 -41.49 31.08
CA TYR A 8 -38.55 -40.57 29.94
C TYR A 8 -38.49 -39.09 30.31
N ARG A 9 -38.97 -38.72 31.51
CA ARG A 9 -38.87 -37.35 32.05
C ARG A 9 -37.42 -36.95 32.39
N LEU A 10 -36.62 -37.88 32.91
CA LEU A 10 -35.19 -37.64 33.13
C LEU A 10 -34.40 -37.70 31.81
N ALA A 11 -34.80 -38.58 30.89
CA ALA A 11 -34.15 -38.67 29.57
C ALA A 11 -34.36 -37.40 28.72
N PHE A 12 -35.57 -36.81 28.73
CA PHE A 12 -35.85 -35.54 28.06
C PHE A 12 -35.06 -34.37 28.64
N LEU A 13 -34.94 -34.30 29.97
CA LEU A 13 -34.19 -33.24 30.66
C LEU A 13 -32.68 -33.36 30.41
N ALA A 14 -32.16 -34.59 30.35
CA ALA A 14 -30.76 -34.85 30.00
C ALA A 14 -30.43 -34.48 28.55
N ILE A 15 -31.32 -34.75 27.59
CA ILE A 15 -31.14 -34.36 26.19
C ILE A 15 -31.20 -32.84 26.03
N MET A 16 -32.08 -32.15 26.76
CA MET A 16 -32.18 -30.69 26.70
C MET A 16 -30.95 -30.01 27.31
N VAL A 17 -30.40 -30.56 28.40
CA VAL A 17 -29.14 -30.07 28.99
C VAL A 17 -27.96 -30.31 28.05
N PHE A 18 -27.89 -31.48 27.40
CA PHE A 18 -26.85 -31.78 26.41
C PHE A 18 -26.92 -30.86 25.18
N MET A 19 -28.12 -30.46 24.76
CA MET A 19 -28.34 -29.54 23.64
C MET A 19 -27.96 -28.09 23.98
N VAL A 20 -28.09 -27.69 25.25
CA VAL A 20 -27.69 -26.35 25.73
C VAL A 20 -26.18 -26.25 25.95
N THR A 21 -25.50 -27.34 26.33
CA THR A 21 -24.04 -27.35 26.49
C THR A 21 -23.24 -27.42 25.19
N ALA A 22 -23.86 -27.80 24.07
CA ALA A 22 -23.18 -27.93 22.77
C ALA A 22 -22.99 -26.60 22.01
N MET A 23 -23.45 -25.47 22.57
CA MET A 23 -23.43 -24.15 21.90
C MET A 23 -22.50 -23.13 22.53
N THR A 24 -21.56 -23.54 23.40
CA THR A 24 -20.59 -22.63 23.99
C THR A 24 -19.19 -22.83 23.42
N ASP A 25 -19.04 -22.63 22.11
CA ASP A 25 -17.73 -22.34 21.53
C ASP A 25 -17.47 -20.84 21.69
N ALA A 26 -16.98 -20.45 22.88
CA ALA A 26 -16.35 -19.16 23.07
C ALA A 26 -15.01 -19.18 22.33
N ALA A 27 -15.05 -18.89 21.02
CA ALA A 27 -13.86 -18.64 20.23
C ALA A 27 -13.19 -17.39 20.80
N PHE A 28 -12.08 -17.58 21.51
CA PHE A 28 -11.18 -16.50 21.91
C PHE A 28 -10.55 -15.94 20.62
N GLY A 29 -11.24 -14.95 20.05
CA GLY A 29 -10.83 -14.31 18.81
C GLY A 29 -9.62 -13.43 19.04
N GLU A 30 -8.45 -13.90 18.59
CA GLU A 30 -7.26 -13.06 18.45
C GLU A 30 -7.62 -11.86 17.57
N THR A 31 -7.46 -10.64 18.07
CA THR A 31 -7.74 -9.44 17.28
C THR A 31 -6.49 -9.05 16.51
N LEU A 32 -6.59 -9.08 15.18
CA LEU A 32 -5.54 -8.64 14.26
C LEU A 32 -5.95 -7.35 13.55
N TYR A 33 -4.97 -6.62 13.05
CA TYR A 33 -5.16 -5.39 12.29
C TYR A 33 -4.70 -5.56 10.85
N VAL A 34 -5.44 -4.98 9.91
CA VAL A 34 -5.04 -4.97 8.49
C VAL A 34 -3.77 -4.14 8.31
N SER A 35 -2.70 -4.74 7.79
CA SER A 35 -1.42 -4.07 7.52
C SER A 35 -1.24 -3.64 6.06
N ALA A 36 -2.02 -4.22 5.14
CA ALA A 36 -1.99 -3.84 3.74
C ALA A 36 -2.80 -2.56 3.45
N LYS A 37 -2.33 -1.72 2.51
CA LYS A 37 -3.05 -0.51 2.06
C LYS A 37 -4.43 -0.82 1.47
N SER A 38 -4.57 -1.98 0.83
CA SER A 38 -5.81 -2.46 0.22
C SER A 38 -5.91 -3.97 0.42
N ALA A 39 -6.51 -4.40 1.51
CA ALA A 39 -6.79 -5.82 1.75
C ALA A 39 -8.20 -6.18 1.27
N GLN A 40 -8.34 -7.37 0.70
CA GLN A 40 -9.61 -7.92 0.25
C GLN A 40 -9.93 -9.16 1.08
N LEU A 41 -11.15 -9.20 1.61
CA LEU A 41 -11.73 -10.35 2.28
C LEU A 41 -12.44 -11.20 1.24
N ARG A 42 -12.08 -12.49 1.14
CA ARG A 42 -12.58 -13.40 0.11
C ARG A 42 -13.49 -14.48 0.70
N SER A 43 -14.34 -15.09 -0.12
CA SER A 43 -15.26 -16.14 0.34
C SER A 43 -14.56 -17.46 0.63
N GLY A 44 -13.40 -17.71 0.03
CA GLY A 44 -12.61 -18.92 0.18
C GLY A 44 -11.11 -18.65 0.28
N LYS A 45 -10.35 -19.75 0.37
CA LYS A 45 -8.90 -19.76 0.63
C LYS A 45 -8.07 -19.61 -0.66
N THR A 46 -8.68 -19.19 -1.76
CA THR A 46 -8.00 -19.06 -3.04
C THR A 46 -8.05 -17.62 -3.53
N SER A 47 -6.99 -17.17 -4.19
CA SER A 47 -6.92 -15.83 -4.81
C SER A 47 -7.91 -15.63 -5.97
N LEU A 48 -8.60 -16.69 -6.40
CA LEU A 48 -9.65 -16.66 -7.43
C LEU A 48 -11.06 -16.55 -6.83
N ASP A 49 -11.21 -16.79 -5.53
CA ASP A 49 -12.52 -16.73 -4.88
C ASP A 49 -13.02 -15.28 -4.82
N PRO A 50 -14.35 -15.07 -4.97
CA PRO A 50 -14.93 -13.73 -5.02
C PRO A 50 -14.65 -12.94 -3.74
N VAL A 51 -14.45 -11.63 -3.92
CA VAL A 51 -14.23 -10.69 -2.83
C VAL A 51 -15.58 -10.38 -2.17
N VAL A 52 -15.68 -10.65 -0.88
CA VAL A 52 -16.87 -10.43 -0.06
C VAL A 52 -16.84 -9.04 0.58
N ALA A 53 -15.65 -8.52 0.89
CA ALA A 53 -15.48 -7.16 1.40
C ALA A 53 -14.09 -6.60 1.09
N SER A 54 -13.98 -5.28 1.05
CA SER A 54 -12.69 -4.58 1.02
C SER A 54 -12.41 -3.95 2.38
N LEU A 55 -11.20 -4.12 2.88
CA LEU A 55 -10.77 -3.72 4.22
C LEU A 55 -9.74 -2.60 4.13
N LYS A 56 -9.81 -1.66 5.08
CA LYS A 56 -8.90 -0.51 5.15
C LYS A 56 -7.71 -0.83 6.06
N LEU A 57 -6.59 -0.14 5.82
CA LEU A 57 -5.42 -0.18 6.69
C LEU A 57 -5.82 0.15 8.14
N GLY A 58 -5.37 -0.68 9.09
CA GLY A 58 -5.62 -0.51 10.52
C GLY A 58 -7.02 -0.92 10.99
N GLU A 59 -7.85 -1.51 10.13
CA GLU A 59 -9.14 -2.07 10.51
C GLU A 59 -8.94 -3.31 11.40
N SER A 60 -9.69 -3.40 12.50
CA SER A 60 -9.63 -4.52 13.44
C SER A 60 -10.44 -5.70 12.93
N LEU A 61 -9.84 -6.88 12.97
CA LEU A 61 -10.38 -8.14 12.52
C LEU A 61 -10.27 -9.16 13.63
N GLU A 62 -11.32 -9.93 13.84
CA GLU A 62 -11.33 -11.01 14.81
C GLU A 62 -11.03 -12.32 14.10
N VAL A 63 -9.97 -13.03 14.51
CA VAL A 63 -9.61 -14.31 13.91
C VAL A 63 -10.52 -15.40 14.44
N VAL A 64 -11.27 -16.01 13.52
CA VAL A 64 -12.15 -17.16 13.79
C VAL A 64 -11.37 -18.46 13.60
N LYS A 65 -10.51 -18.54 12.57
CA LYS A 65 -9.75 -19.73 12.27
C LYS A 65 -8.43 -19.41 11.55
N ARG A 66 -7.37 -20.15 11.86
CA ARG A 66 -6.08 -20.06 11.18
C ARG A 66 -5.83 -21.34 10.39
N GLU A 67 -5.63 -21.23 9.09
CA GLU A 67 -5.29 -22.36 8.21
C GLU A 67 -4.12 -22.00 7.31
N GLU A 68 -2.93 -22.47 7.67
CA GLU A 68 -1.67 -22.22 6.97
C GLU A 68 -1.43 -20.74 6.68
N ARG A 69 -1.67 -20.31 5.43
CA ARG A 69 -1.46 -18.93 4.95
C ARG A 69 -2.76 -18.11 4.88
N TRP A 70 -3.88 -18.70 5.26
CA TRP A 70 -5.19 -18.06 5.22
C TRP A 70 -5.82 -18.01 6.61
N LEU A 71 -6.38 -16.87 6.94
CA LEU A 71 -7.05 -16.60 8.19
C LEU A 71 -8.51 -16.35 7.89
N GLN A 72 -9.39 -17.11 8.52
CA GLN A 72 -10.80 -16.79 8.55
C GLN A 72 -10.99 -15.72 9.61
N VAL A 73 -11.48 -14.56 9.19
CA VAL A 73 -11.66 -13.40 10.04
C VAL A 73 -13.10 -12.91 9.98
N ARG A 74 -13.56 -12.35 11.10
CA ARG A 74 -14.82 -11.64 11.23
C ARG A 74 -14.53 -10.15 11.36
N THR A 75 -15.15 -9.36 10.50
CA THR A 75 -15.09 -7.90 10.55
C THR A 75 -16.03 -7.37 11.64
N ALA A 76 -15.82 -6.13 12.10
CA ALA A 76 -16.74 -5.46 13.03
C ALA A 76 -18.18 -5.32 12.48
N LYS A 77 -18.35 -5.43 11.15
CA LYS A 77 -19.65 -5.43 10.47
C LYS A 77 -20.34 -6.80 10.48
N GLY A 78 -19.75 -7.81 11.12
CA GLY A 78 -20.26 -9.18 11.16
C GLY A 78 -20.01 -9.99 9.88
N VAL A 79 -19.26 -9.44 8.91
CA VAL A 79 -18.91 -10.18 7.68
C VAL A 79 -17.73 -11.09 7.96
N THR A 80 -17.91 -12.38 7.68
CA THR A 80 -16.88 -13.42 7.82
C THR A 80 -16.32 -13.78 6.45
N GLY A 81 -14.99 -13.94 6.37
CA GLY A 81 -14.32 -14.41 5.15
C GLY A 81 -12.86 -14.73 5.39
N TRP A 82 -12.13 -15.00 4.33
CA TRP A 82 -10.73 -15.40 4.36
C TRP A 82 -9.82 -14.25 3.90
N ILE A 83 -8.74 -14.04 4.64
CA ILE A 83 -7.68 -13.09 4.34
C ILE A 83 -6.33 -13.79 4.39
N TYR A 84 -5.40 -13.39 3.52
CA TYR A 84 -4.04 -13.88 3.54
C TYR A 84 -3.30 -13.38 4.79
N SER A 85 -2.60 -14.26 5.50
CA SER A 85 -1.93 -13.94 6.77
C SER A 85 -0.90 -12.82 6.64
N GLY A 86 -0.25 -12.67 5.48
CA GLY A 86 0.70 -11.57 5.22
C GLY A 86 0.08 -10.17 5.13
N ASN A 87 -1.26 -10.06 5.08
CA ASN A 87 -1.97 -8.79 5.01
C ASN A 87 -2.49 -8.30 6.37
N VAL A 88 -2.19 -9.02 7.45
CA VAL A 88 -2.61 -8.68 8.82
C VAL A 88 -1.41 -8.66 9.77
N SER A 89 -1.54 -7.93 10.87
CA SER A 89 -0.53 -7.79 11.91
C SER A 89 -1.18 -7.78 13.30
N GLU A 90 -0.48 -8.30 14.29
CA GLU A 90 -0.92 -8.28 15.70
C GLU A 90 -0.91 -6.86 16.29
N SER A 91 -0.03 -5.99 15.78
CA SER A 91 0.00 -4.59 16.16
C SER A 91 -0.70 -3.74 15.12
N LYS A 92 -1.49 -2.75 15.57
CA LYS A 92 -2.11 -1.79 14.67
C LYS A 92 -0.99 -1.06 13.93
N PRO A 93 -0.90 -1.16 12.60
CA PRO A 93 0.09 -0.40 11.86
C PRO A 93 -0.17 1.08 12.13
N ALA A 94 0.86 1.80 12.58
CA ALA A 94 0.83 3.24 12.60
C ALA A 94 0.68 3.68 11.14
N GLY A 95 -0.55 4.01 10.74
CA GLY A 95 -0.88 4.67 9.49
C GLY A 95 -0.24 6.04 9.49
N GLY A 96 1.06 6.04 9.24
CA GLY A 96 1.94 7.19 9.24
C GLY A 96 2.51 7.34 7.84
N ASP A 97 1.64 7.57 6.87
CA ASP A 97 1.94 8.30 5.64
C ASP A 97 2.74 9.59 5.94
N ASN A 98 2.65 10.09 7.18
CA ASN A 98 3.45 11.16 7.73
C ASN A 98 4.90 10.81 8.07
N GLU A 99 5.29 9.58 8.40
CA GLU A 99 6.67 9.28 8.83
C GLU A 99 7.61 9.16 7.62
N LEU A 100 7.23 8.39 6.60
CA LEU A 100 7.99 8.34 5.35
C LEU A 100 7.95 9.70 4.62
N ALA A 101 6.83 10.43 4.70
CA ALA A 101 6.78 11.80 4.18
C ALA A 101 7.53 12.80 5.08
N ALA A 102 7.70 12.57 6.38
CA ALA A 102 8.51 13.41 7.28
C ALA A 102 9.99 13.13 7.10
N LEU A 103 10.38 11.86 6.97
CA LEU A 103 11.72 11.42 6.58
C LEU A 103 12.06 11.93 5.19
N GLY A 104 11.15 11.84 4.23
CA GLY A 104 11.29 12.44 2.89
C GLY A 104 11.43 13.96 2.94
N LYS A 105 10.78 14.64 3.89
CA LYS A 105 11.00 16.08 4.15
C LYS A 105 12.35 16.35 4.85
N GLY A 106 12.86 15.41 5.65
CA GLY A 106 14.18 15.46 6.28
C GLY A 106 15.31 15.30 5.26
N PHE A 107 15.21 14.34 4.35
CA PHE A 107 16.15 14.15 3.24
C PHE A 107 16.14 15.29 2.24
N ARG A 108 15.05 16.06 2.12
CA ARG A 108 15.02 17.30 1.33
C ARG A 108 15.81 18.46 1.95
N ARG A 109 16.19 18.36 3.24
CA ARG A 109 16.82 19.47 3.98
C ARG A 109 18.33 19.28 4.21
N THR A 110 18.87 18.09 4.03
CA THR A 110 20.32 17.88 4.17
C THR A 110 21.04 18.13 2.84
N GLU A 111 21.56 19.33 2.73
CA GLU A 111 22.68 19.87 1.92
C GLU A 111 23.60 18.88 1.17
N ALA A 112 23.07 17.98 0.35
CA ALA A 112 23.89 17.39 -0.71
C ALA A 112 24.14 18.49 -1.75
N SER A 113 25.42 18.81 -1.99
CA SER A 113 25.88 19.74 -3.03
C SER A 113 24.97 19.72 -4.26
N GLY A 114 24.50 20.89 -4.70
CA GLY A 114 23.68 21.06 -5.91
C GLY A 114 24.36 20.59 -7.21
N VAL A 115 25.58 20.06 -7.12
CA VAL A 115 26.37 19.52 -8.24
C VAL A 115 26.80 18.08 -7.92
N THR A 116 25.85 17.15 -7.93
CA THR A 116 26.11 15.71 -7.94
C THR A 116 25.71 15.12 -9.29
N ALA A 117 26.29 13.98 -9.70
CA ALA A 117 26.00 13.38 -11.01
C ALA A 117 24.50 13.15 -11.28
N SER A 118 23.71 12.93 -10.23
CA SER A 118 22.25 12.77 -10.30
C SER A 118 21.48 14.09 -10.47
N ALA A 119 22.09 15.25 -10.19
CA ALA A 119 21.48 16.57 -10.39
C ALA A 119 21.35 16.92 -11.87
N GLY A 120 22.25 16.44 -12.72
CA GLY A 120 22.19 16.65 -14.18
C GLY A 120 20.92 16.07 -14.82
N ALA A 121 20.34 15.03 -14.23
CA ALA A 121 19.10 14.42 -14.71
C ALA A 121 17.85 15.27 -14.47
N ARG A 122 17.91 16.31 -13.61
CA ARG A 122 16.76 17.14 -13.24
C ARG A 122 16.79 18.56 -13.84
N GLY A 123 17.79 18.86 -14.66
CA GLY A 123 18.04 20.21 -15.15
C GLY A 123 18.82 21.05 -14.14
N LEU A 124 19.69 21.92 -14.65
CA LEU A 124 20.64 22.70 -13.83
C LEU A 124 20.00 23.92 -13.14
N ASP A 125 18.72 24.18 -13.33
CA ASP A 125 18.02 25.41 -12.96
C ASP A 125 18.30 25.89 -11.50
N LYS A 126 17.97 25.06 -10.50
CA LYS A 126 18.23 25.39 -9.08
C LYS A 126 19.71 25.42 -8.69
N ALA A 127 20.55 24.61 -9.34
CA ALA A 127 21.98 24.60 -9.07
C ALA A 127 22.64 25.88 -9.58
N SER A 128 22.24 26.32 -10.78
CA SER A 128 22.65 27.55 -11.43
C SER A 128 22.25 28.79 -10.63
N GLU A 129 21.04 28.84 -10.05
CA GLU A 129 20.61 29.94 -9.17
C GLU A 129 21.55 30.10 -7.95
N SER A 130 21.92 28.99 -7.30
CA SER A 130 22.80 29.00 -6.13
C SER A 130 24.21 29.49 -6.48
N TYR A 131 24.72 29.11 -7.65
CA TYR A 131 26.00 29.59 -8.16
C TYR A 131 25.92 31.07 -8.51
N ALA A 132 24.89 31.49 -9.24
CA ALA A 132 24.67 32.87 -9.68
C ALA A 132 24.56 33.85 -8.49
N ASN A 133 23.93 33.44 -7.39
CA ASN A 133 23.88 34.22 -6.15
C ASN A 133 25.26 34.38 -5.50
N ARG A 134 26.07 33.32 -5.46
CA ARG A 134 27.44 33.38 -4.90
C ARG A 134 28.42 34.15 -5.78
N ALA A 135 28.27 34.04 -7.10
CA ALA A 135 29.11 34.72 -8.07
C ALA A 135 28.68 36.18 -8.34
N GLY A 136 27.61 36.66 -7.69
CA GLY A 136 27.14 38.04 -7.84
C GLY A 136 26.57 38.37 -9.22
N ILE A 137 26.05 37.37 -9.94
CA ILE A 137 25.51 37.54 -11.29
C ILE A 137 24.23 38.39 -11.21
N THR A 138 24.14 39.44 -12.03
CA THR A 138 22.97 40.33 -12.06
C THR A 138 21.73 39.61 -12.63
N GLN A 139 20.53 40.08 -12.27
CA GLN A 139 19.28 39.48 -12.79
C GLN A 139 19.22 39.50 -14.32
N GLN A 140 19.71 40.56 -14.96
CA GLN A 140 19.76 40.68 -16.42
C GLN A 140 20.53 39.53 -17.10
N HIS A 141 21.61 39.05 -16.49
CA HIS A 141 22.38 37.93 -17.01
C HIS A 141 21.66 36.60 -16.80
N ARG A 142 20.86 36.46 -15.74
CA ARG A 142 20.04 35.26 -15.49
C ARG A 142 18.89 35.19 -16.49
N ASP A 143 18.18 36.30 -16.67
CA ASP A 143 17.11 36.44 -17.66
C ASP A 143 17.60 36.18 -19.09
N ALA A 144 18.88 36.44 -19.39
CA ALA A 144 19.49 36.10 -20.68
C ALA A 144 19.69 34.58 -20.85
N VAL A 145 20.15 33.88 -19.81
CA VAL A 145 20.30 32.42 -19.82
C VAL A 145 18.94 31.72 -19.88
N ASP A 146 17.94 32.25 -19.17
CA ASP A 146 16.59 31.70 -19.19
C ASP A 146 15.95 31.84 -20.57
N ARG A 147 16.12 33.00 -21.21
CA ARG A 147 15.70 33.20 -22.61
C ARG A 147 16.42 32.26 -23.57
N MET A 148 17.71 31.99 -23.35
CA MET A 148 18.46 31.02 -24.16
C MET A 148 17.95 29.59 -23.97
N THR A 149 17.65 29.21 -22.73
CA THR A 149 17.16 27.86 -22.38
C THR A 149 15.71 27.64 -22.84
N ALA A 150 14.91 28.71 -22.91
CA ALA A 150 13.53 28.68 -23.39
C ALA A 150 13.42 28.57 -24.92
N ASN A 151 14.52 28.82 -25.66
CA ASN A 151 14.50 28.74 -27.10
C ASN A 151 14.40 27.28 -27.56
N LYS A 152 13.32 26.94 -28.28
CA LYS A 152 13.12 25.62 -28.89
C LYS A 152 13.45 25.69 -30.37
N ILE A 153 14.25 24.73 -30.84
CA ILE A 153 14.54 24.59 -32.27
C ILE A 153 13.22 24.20 -32.98
N PRO A 154 12.81 24.91 -34.04
CA PRO A 154 11.62 24.55 -34.81
C PRO A 154 11.72 23.14 -35.40
N ASP A 155 10.60 22.42 -35.47
CA ASP A 155 10.56 21.06 -36.00
C ASP A 155 11.03 21.00 -37.47
N GLU A 156 10.82 22.06 -38.25
CA GLU A 156 11.28 22.19 -39.64
C GLU A 156 12.81 22.17 -39.75
N ASP A 157 13.50 22.88 -38.84
CA ASP A 157 14.97 22.93 -38.80
C ASP A 157 15.53 21.57 -38.36
N ILE A 158 14.86 20.90 -37.42
CA ILE A 158 15.20 19.53 -37.01
C ILE A 158 15.06 18.58 -38.20
N GLN A 159 13.96 18.66 -38.94
CA GLN A 159 13.71 17.80 -40.10
C GLN A 159 14.73 18.04 -41.22
N THR A 160 15.06 19.30 -41.51
CA THR A 160 16.11 19.67 -42.46
C THR A 160 17.47 19.10 -42.04
N PHE A 161 17.82 19.23 -40.76
CA PHE A 161 19.06 18.70 -40.20
C PHE A 161 19.14 17.16 -40.30
N LEU A 162 18.06 16.45 -39.93
CA LEU A 162 18.00 14.99 -39.99
C LEU A 162 18.12 14.48 -41.43
N LYS A 163 17.45 15.14 -42.39
CA LYS A 163 17.54 14.81 -43.82
C LYS A 163 18.94 15.06 -44.39
N ALA A 164 19.52 16.22 -44.12
CA ALA A 164 20.84 16.59 -44.63
C ALA A 164 21.94 15.68 -44.07
N GLY A 165 21.82 15.29 -42.79
CA GLY A 165 22.76 14.40 -42.13
C GLY A 165 22.53 12.91 -42.40
N ARG A 166 21.45 12.52 -43.09
CA ARG A 166 20.98 11.12 -43.17
C ARG A 166 20.93 10.46 -41.78
N LEU A 167 20.33 11.16 -40.82
CA LEU A 167 20.27 10.74 -39.43
C LEU A 167 18.86 10.26 -39.08
N GLY A 168 18.77 9.23 -38.24
CA GLY A 168 17.49 8.70 -37.76
C GLY A 168 16.68 8.02 -38.87
N GLU A 169 15.46 8.51 -39.11
CA GLU A 169 14.52 7.96 -40.10
C GLU A 169 14.98 8.12 -41.56
N TYR A 170 15.94 9.01 -41.81
CA TYR A 170 16.53 9.26 -43.14
C TYR A 170 17.89 8.57 -43.36
N ALA A 171 18.29 7.71 -42.42
CA ALA A 171 19.49 6.88 -42.52
C ALA A 171 19.21 5.63 -43.36
N GLU A 172 19.05 5.80 -44.68
CA GLU A 172 19.26 4.70 -45.64
C GLU A 172 20.75 4.52 -45.96
#